data_AF-A0AAD7YAW1-F1
#
_entry.id   AF-A0AAD7YAW1-F1
#
_cell.length_a   1.000
_cell.length_b   1.000
_cell.length_c   1.000
_cell.angle_alpha   90.00
_cell.angle_beta   90.00
_cell.angle_gamma   90.00
#
_symmetry.space_group_name_H-M   'P 1'
#
loop_
_entity.id
_entity.type
_entity.pdbx_description
1 polymer ?
#
loop_
_entity_poly.entity_id
_entity_poly.type
_entity_poly.pdbx_seq_one_letter_code
_entity_poly.pdbx_strand_id
1 'polypeptide(L)'
;MLSISAWKAAQRPNYETNRDKTYPYSECPFLGEYYLVAIPTSLSNLVEHVDYWGEGRIVHQNGVSGFTNCYNVNHTYQLVSNGPDKGRKIPNRIPVVSYTNCDTSGYIKNNSVKTITIMGAPINSSCAADIARMVHPDQGKVIAYGFQTNSADIKNLVMHLKMKDLFLYSNYTLPKELQGVSMFDHHLAFLNLSMLKEELHKNVIEADFDIAVELAKTMDTESGSEAIIDVVTRLLNEGSPKIMAFAYKLWHSGGEEIVRTTFPGAIQQIIIGGFVTIVNKQYQQALKLDANTDSYNDRLAWGDKSDKTSKRVTWKFMAVLENQNVVFKVQDLNYNMFLKLDANTDNYGDRKGWGSVSDSGINHEFYLEPYSKDGILVFRIINYQYSQALKLDANTDQYGDRQLWGHNGDAHANNAALDWVISSNAKSFEMEKSVI
;
A
#
# COMPACT_ATOMS: atom_id res chain seq x y z
N MET A 1 -15.13 44.50 6.67
CA MET A 1 -16.16 44.35 5.63
C MET A 1 -15.44 44.35 4.28
N LEU A 2 -15.50 43.26 3.53
CA LEU A 2 -14.82 43.15 2.22
C LEU A 2 -15.56 44.07 1.23
N SER A 3 -14.87 45.07 0.67
CA SER A 3 -15.50 46.04 -0.23
C SER A 3 -14.70 46.20 -1.51
N ILE A 4 -15.42 46.29 -2.63
CA ILE A 4 -14.83 46.54 -3.94
C ILE A 4 -14.04 47.86 -3.96
N SER A 5 -14.51 48.89 -3.23
CA SER A 5 -13.85 50.19 -3.16
C SER A 5 -12.49 50.10 -2.45
N ALA A 6 -12.42 49.42 -1.31
CA ALA A 6 -11.16 49.19 -0.62
C ALA A 6 -10.21 48.37 -1.47
N TRP A 7 -10.71 47.32 -2.12
CA TRP A 7 -9.90 46.48 -2.99
C TRP A 7 -9.36 47.22 -4.21
N LYS A 8 -10.16 48.08 -4.85
CA LYS A 8 -9.72 48.91 -5.99
C LYS A 8 -8.63 49.90 -5.60
N ALA A 9 -8.71 50.45 -4.39
CA ALA A 9 -7.74 51.41 -3.85
C ALA A 9 -6.46 50.75 -3.28
N ALA A 10 -6.48 49.44 -3.05
CA ALA A 10 -5.35 48.71 -2.48
C ALA A 10 -4.15 48.68 -3.44
N GLN A 11 -2.96 48.68 -2.85
CA GLN A 11 -1.71 48.54 -3.61
C GLN A 11 -1.66 47.19 -4.34
N ARG A 12 -0.94 47.17 -5.47
CA ARG A 12 -0.68 45.96 -6.25
C ARG A 12 -0.01 44.86 -5.40
N PRO A 13 -0.09 43.59 -5.83
CA PRO A 13 0.61 42.50 -5.13
C PRO A 13 2.11 42.71 -5.06
N ASN A 14 2.72 42.14 -4.02
CA ASN A 14 4.17 42.16 -3.85
C ASN A 14 4.84 41.01 -4.61
N TYR A 15 5.35 41.30 -5.80
CA TYR A 15 6.11 40.35 -6.62
C TYR A 15 7.63 40.42 -6.42
N GLU A 16 8.11 41.17 -5.43
CA GLU A 16 9.51 41.08 -4.99
C GLU A 16 9.72 39.81 -4.14
N THR A 17 8.70 39.40 -3.40
CA THR A 17 8.70 38.24 -2.52
C THR A 17 7.87 37.06 -3.07
N ASN A 18 7.00 37.30 -4.05
CA ASN A 18 6.20 36.27 -4.73
C ASN A 18 6.55 36.20 -6.21
N ARG A 19 6.50 35.01 -6.80
CA ARG A 19 6.71 34.82 -8.23
C ARG A 19 5.44 35.16 -8.99
N ASP A 20 5.53 36.13 -9.88
CA ASP A 20 4.42 36.49 -10.78
C ASP A 20 4.10 35.34 -11.74
N LYS A 21 2.81 35.01 -11.86
CA LYS A 21 2.31 33.89 -12.67
C LYS A 21 1.62 34.42 -13.91
N THR A 22 1.69 33.68 -15.00
CA THR A 22 0.92 33.99 -16.21
C THR A 22 -0.57 33.83 -15.93
N TYR A 23 -1.40 34.81 -16.34
CA TYR A 23 -2.85 34.85 -16.08
C TYR A 23 -3.29 35.03 -14.61
N PRO A 24 -2.77 36.02 -13.86
CA PRO A 24 -3.26 36.31 -12.51
C PRO A 24 -4.50 37.22 -12.57
N TYR A 25 -5.50 36.99 -11.71
CA TYR A 25 -6.69 37.85 -11.57
C TYR A 25 -6.60 38.74 -10.32
N SER A 26 -5.37 39.04 -9.90
CA SER A 26 -5.03 39.85 -8.74
C SER A 26 -5.35 41.32 -8.89
N GLU A 27 -5.27 41.86 -10.11
CA GLU A 27 -5.48 43.28 -10.39
C GLU A 27 -6.78 43.54 -11.18
N CYS A 28 -7.45 42.48 -11.62
CA CYS A 28 -8.71 42.55 -12.37
C CYS A 28 -9.91 42.40 -11.43
N PRO A 29 -10.84 43.38 -11.39
CA PRO A 29 -12.12 43.19 -10.70
C PRO A 29 -12.96 42.14 -11.41
N PHE A 30 -13.78 41.38 -10.67
CA PHE A 30 -14.83 40.53 -11.23
C PHE A 30 -15.91 41.41 -11.87
N LEU A 31 -15.68 41.84 -13.11
CA LEU A 31 -16.63 42.53 -13.98
C LEU A 31 -16.52 41.79 -15.31
N GLY A 32 -17.57 41.09 -15.74
CA GLY A 32 -17.57 40.12 -16.84
C GLY A 32 -17.24 40.69 -18.23
N GLU A 33 -16.07 41.28 -18.39
CA GLU A 33 -15.62 42.06 -19.56
C GLU A 33 -14.44 41.42 -20.32
N TYR A 34 -14.02 40.19 -19.97
CA TYR A 34 -12.96 39.49 -20.69
C TYR A 34 -13.28 38.02 -20.96
N TYR A 35 -12.82 37.51 -22.10
CA TYR A 35 -12.73 36.07 -22.38
C TYR A 35 -11.83 35.42 -21.33
N LEU A 36 -12.43 34.76 -20.33
CA LEU A 36 -11.69 34.02 -19.33
C LEU A 36 -11.01 32.83 -20.00
N VAL A 37 -9.68 32.84 -20.05
CA VAL A 37 -8.90 31.67 -20.46
C VAL A 37 -8.62 30.86 -19.21
N ALA A 38 -9.35 29.77 -19.02
CA ALA A 38 -9.10 28.87 -17.91
C ALA A 38 -7.71 28.22 -18.03
N ILE A 39 -6.92 28.29 -16.95
CA ILE A 39 -5.60 27.65 -16.86
C ILE A 39 -5.74 26.16 -16.52
N PRO A 40 -4.82 25.31 -16.99
CA PRO A 40 -3.75 25.66 -17.93
C PRO A 40 -4.29 25.78 -19.36
N THR A 41 -3.61 26.58 -20.19
CA THR A 41 -4.00 26.75 -21.61
C THR A 41 -3.89 25.44 -22.40
N SER A 42 -2.93 24.59 -22.05
CA SER A 42 -2.80 23.19 -22.50
C SER A 42 -2.85 22.23 -21.32
N LEU A 43 -3.59 21.13 -21.44
CA LEU A 43 -3.61 20.06 -20.43
C LEU A 43 -2.29 19.27 -20.37
N SER A 44 -1.38 19.44 -21.34
CA SER A 44 -0.01 18.92 -21.24
C SER A 44 0.83 19.62 -20.16
N ASN A 45 0.40 20.82 -19.73
CA ASN A 45 1.15 21.68 -18.81
C ASN A 45 0.31 21.96 -17.57
N LEU A 46 0.19 20.96 -16.68
CA LEU A 46 -0.59 21.06 -15.46
C LEU A 46 -0.20 22.27 -14.60
N VAL A 47 -1.15 22.79 -13.83
CA VAL A 47 -0.90 23.82 -12.82
C VAL A 47 -0.18 23.16 -11.65
N GLU A 48 1.04 23.62 -11.36
CA GLU A 48 1.88 23.00 -10.33
C GLU A 48 1.32 23.15 -8.92
N HIS A 49 0.84 24.34 -8.56
CA HIS A 49 0.42 24.64 -7.19
C HIS A 49 -0.69 25.68 -7.12
N VAL A 50 -1.80 25.31 -6.48
CA VAL A 50 -2.87 26.20 -6.02
C VAL A 50 -2.93 26.21 -4.49
N ASP A 51 -2.91 27.37 -3.86
CA ASP A 51 -3.12 27.54 -2.43
C ASP A 51 -4.53 28.08 -2.18
N TYR A 52 -5.41 27.21 -1.70
CA TYR A 52 -6.81 27.52 -1.45
C TYR A 52 -6.95 28.29 -0.14
N TRP A 53 -7.66 29.42 -0.21
CA TRP A 53 -7.68 30.47 0.80
C TRP A 53 -6.32 31.13 1.07
N GLY A 54 -5.35 30.92 0.17
CA GLY A 54 -4.03 31.53 0.24
C GLY A 54 -4.05 33.04 0.05
N GLU A 55 -3.00 33.69 0.56
CA GLU A 55 -2.77 35.14 0.46
C GLU A 55 -1.34 35.45 -0.05
N GLY A 56 -0.65 34.45 -0.60
CA GLY A 56 0.80 34.49 -0.82
C GLY A 56 1.60 34.17 0.45
N ARG A 57 2.94 34.19 0.35
CA ARG A 57 3.79 33.88 1.51
C ARG A 57 3.79 35.04 2.51
N ILE A 58 3.38 34.76 3.74
CA ILE A 58 3.36 35.73 4.85
C ILE A 58 4.32 35.26 5.94
N VAL A 59 5.35 36.06 6.18
CA VAL A 59 6.29 35.87 7.30
C VAL A 59 5.88 36.80 8.44
N HIS A 60 5.66 36.23 9.62
CA HIS A 60 5.27 36.97 10.82
C HIS A 60 5.93 36.32 12.06
N GLN A 61 5.81 36.96 13.23
CA GLN A 61 6.50 36.52 14.45
C GLN A 61 6.14 35.09 14.88
N ASN A 62 4.90 34.65 14.60
CA ASN A 62 4.40 33.33 15.01
C ASN A 62 4.70 32.23 13.97
N GLY A 63 5.38 32.54 12.86
CA GLY A 63 5.78 31.56 11.86
C GLY A 63 5.52 32.04 10.43
N VAL A 64 5.33 31.08 9.53
CA VAL A 64 5.14 31.34 8.11
C VAL A 64 3.89 30.64 7.60
N SER A 65 3.09 31.35 6.81
CA SER A 65 1.97 30.81 6.05
C SER A 65 2.12 31.08 4.55
N GLY A 66 1.44 30.29 3.74
CA GLY A 66 1.38 30.43 2.29
C GLY A 66 2.71 30.22 1.55
N PHE A 67 2.64 30.40 0.23
CA PHE A 67 3.71 30.02 -0.70
C PHE A 67 4.00 31.12 -1.72
N THR A 68 5.26 31.23 -2.14
CA THR A 68 5.70 32.26 -3.10
C THR A 68 5.38 31.93 -4.56
N ASN A 69 5.16 30.65 -4.89
CA ASN A 69 5.10 30.16 -6.27
C ASN A 69 3.80 29.40 -6.58
N CYS A 70 2.65 29.94 -6.17
CA CYS A 70 1.34 29.34 -6.38
C CYS A 70 0.33 30.35 -6.97
N TYR A 71 -0.82 29.85 -7.41
CA TYR A 71 -2.05 30.65 -7.55
C TYR A 71 -2.81 30.61 -6.23
N ASN A 72 -3.36 31.74 -5.79
CA ASN A 72 -4.06 31.84 -4.51
C ASN A 72 -5.58 31.94 -4.74
N VAL A 73 -6.36 30.93 -4.37
CA VAL A 73 -7.82 31.03 -4.45
C VAL A 73 -8.34 31.79 -3.25
N ASN A 74 -9.08 32.87 -3.45
CA ASN A 74 -9.66 33.63 -2.33
C ASN A 74 -10.90 34.43 -2.74
N HIS A 75 -11.59 34.99 -1.75
CA HIS A 75 -12.72 35.89 -1.98
C HIS A 75 -12.34 37.04 -2.92
N THR A 76 -13.25 37.39 -3.85
CA THR A 76 -13.02 38.38 -4.94
C THR A 76 -12.56 39.78 -4.49
N TYR A 77 -12.78 40.14 -3.22
CA TYR A 77 -12.32 41.40 -2.63
C TYR A 77 -11.40 41.23 -1.42
N GLN A 78 -10.86 40.03 -1.20
CA GLN A 78 -9.87 39.81 -0.15
C GLN A 78 -8.58 40.57 -0.46
N LEU A 79 -8.05 41.19 0.58
CA LEU A 79 -6.70 41.76 0.64
C LEU A 79 -5.88 40.93 1.62
N VAL A 80 -4.56 40.97 1.50
CA VAL A 80 -3.65 40.32 2.45
C VAL A 80 -4.00 40.75 3.87
N SER A 81 -4.29 39.78 4.74
CA SER A 81 -4.87 40.01 6.06
C SER A 81 -3.84 40.46 7.09
N ASN A 82 -2.60 39.98 6.95
CA ASN A 82 -1.55 40.08 7.97
C ASN A 82 -0.14 40.19 7.35
N GLY A 83 0.84 40.52 8.21
CA GLY A 83 2.24 40.64 7.84
C GLY A 83 2.59 41.93 7.08
N PRO A 84 3.79 42.02 6.50
CA PRO A 84 4.31 43.22 5.86
C PRO A 84 3.48 43.72 4.67
N ASP A 85 2.80 42.81 3.97
CA ASP A 85 1.96 43.12 2.81
C ASP A 85 0.48 43.34 3.17
N LYS A 86 0.14 43.48 4.46
CA LYS A 86 -1.24 43.70 4.92
C LYS A 86 -1.91 44.86 4.17
N GLY A 87 -3.13 44.60 3.67
CA GLY A 87 -3.92 45.56 2.91
C GLY A 87 -3.55 45.67 1.43
N ARG A 88 -2.56 44.92 0.94
CA ARG A 88 -2.27 44.78 -0.50
C ARG A 88 -3.19 43.76 -1.15
N LYS A 89 -3.32 43.83 -2.48
CA LYS A 89 -3.98 42.79 -3.27
C LYS A 89 -3.18 41.48 -3.19
N ILE A 90 -3.89 40.35 -3.15
CA ILE A 90 -3.28 39.01 -3.07
C ILE A 90 -2.52 38.69 -4.38
N PRO A 91 -1.28 38.19 -4.33
CA PRO A 91 -0.53 37.76 -5.51
C PRO A 91 -1.16 36.55 -6.19
N ASN A 92 -1.13 36.53 -7.53
CA ASN A 92 -1.69 35.44 -8.36
C ASN A 92 -3.10 34.98 -7.96
N ARG A 93 -3.98 35.91 -7.56
CA ARG A 93 -5.29 35.56 -7.03
C ARG A 93 -6.19 34.96 -8.11
N ILE A 94 -6.89 33.89 -7.76
CA ILE A 94 -8.06 33.35 -8.47
C ILE A 94 -9.30 33.62 -7.61
N PRO A 95 -10.26 34.43 -8.06
CA PRO A 95 -11.37 34.86 -7.23
C PRO A 95 -12.47 33.80 -7.14
N VAL A 96 -13.08 33.67 -5.96
CA VAL A 96 -14.39 33.06 -5.76
C VAL A 96 -15.41 34.10 -5.30
N VAL A 97 -16.70 33.80 -5.50
CA VAL A 97 -17.81 34.71 -5.21
C VAL A 97 -17.92 34.99 -3.72
N SER A 98 -17.86 33.93 -2.89
CA SER A 98 -17.92 34.07 -1.44
C SER A 98 -17.23 32.89 -0.74
N TYR A 99 -17.10 32.95 0.58
CA TYR A 99 -16.61 31.82 1.37
C TYR A 99 -17.54 30.60 1.35
N THR A 100 -18.81 30.77 0.95
CA THR A 100 -19.81 29.69 0.88
C THR A 100 -20.19 29.31 -0.55
N ASN A 101 -19.77 30.10 -1.54
CA ASN A 101 -19.95 29.85 -2.96
C ASN A 101 -18.56 29.87 -3.64
N CYS A 102 -17.93 28.71 -3.59
CA CYS A 102 -16.60 28.44 -4.09
C CYS A 102 -16.72 27.76 -5.46
N ASP A 103 -16.41 28.49 -6.52
CA ASP A 103 -16.37 27.96 -7.88
C ASP A 103 -15.27 28.68 -8.65
N THR A 104 -14.22 27.94 -9.02
CA THR A 104 -13.13 28.44 -9.84
C THR A 104 -13.15 27.87 -11.25
N SER A 105 -14.23 27.21 -11.69
CA SER A 105 -14.31 26.53 -12.98
C SER A 105 -14.11 27.43 -14.20
N GLY A 106 -14.48 28.71 -14.09
CA GLY A 106 -14.19 29.72 -15.11
C GLY A 106 -12.70 30.09 -15.24
N TYR A 107 -11.88 29.74 -14.24
CA TYR A 107 -10.47 30.14 -14.13
C TYR A 107 -9.51 28.96 -14.18
N ILE A 108 -9.88 27.82 -13.59
CA ILE A 108 -9.04 26.63 -13.47
C ILE A 108 -9.80 25.45 -14.06
N LYS A 109 -9.20 24.79 -15.06
CA LYS A 109 -9.77 23.60 -15.69
C LYS A 109 -9.86 22.43 -14.71
N ASN A 110 -10.82 21.55 -14.93
CA ASN A 110 -10.95 20.31 -14.16
C ASN A 110 -9.70 19.44 -14.31
N ASN A 111 -9.39 18.65 -13.29
CA ASN A 111 -8.32 17.64 -13.33
C ASN A 111 -6.96 18.20 -13.79
N SER A 112 -6.61 19.42 -13.40
CA SER A 112 -5.47 20.13 -13.99
C SER A 112 -4.41 20.60 -12.99
N VAL A 113 -4.62 20.36 -11.69
CA VAL A 113 -3.73 20.84 -10.62
C VAL A 113 -2.99 19.68 -9.95
N LYS A 114 -1.66 19.78 -9.84
CA LYS A 114 -0.80 18.77 -9.20
C LYS A 114 -0.77 18.88 -7.68
N THR A 115 -0.66 20.09 -7.14
CA THR A 115 -0.63 20.30 -5.69
C THR A 115 -1.65 21.33 -5.30
N ILE A 116 -2.55 20.97 -4.38
CA ILE A 116 -3.46 21.91 -3.74
C ILE A 116 -3.10 21.97 -2.27
N THR A 117 -2.90 23.17 -1.73
CA THR A 117 -2.76 23.39 -0.29
C THR A 117 -3.97 24.14 0.23
N ILE A 118 -4.31 23.94 1.50
CA ILE A 118 -5.38 24.70 2.16
C ILE A 118 -5.05 24.94 3.62
N MET A 119 -5.31 26.15 4.11
CA MET A 119 -5.09 26.54 5.50
C MET A 119 -6.05 27.64 5.96
N GLY A 120 -6.29 27.71 7.27
CA GLY A 120 -6.85 28.88 7.97
C GLY A 120 -8.35 29.13 7.86
N ALA A 121 -9.01 28.79 6.73
CA ALA A 121 -10.45 29.03 6.54
C ALA A 121 -11.27 27.72 6.51
N PRO A 122 -12.55 27.75 6.93
CA PRO A 122 -13.41 26.58 6.93
C PRO A 122 -13.55 25.94 5.55
N ILE A 123 -13.57 24.61 5.52
CA ILE A 123 -13.71 23.80 4.31
C ILE A 123 -15.14 23.28 4.26
N ASN A 124 -16.05 24.12 3.78
CA ASN A 124 -17.42 23.67 3.50
C ASN A 124 -17.48 22.80 2.24
N SER A 125 -18.65 22.21 1.99
CA SER A 125 -18.86 21.32 0.84
C SER A 125 -18.60 21.99 -0.52
N SER A 126 -18.85 23.30 -0.67
CA SER A 126 -18.59 24.00 -1.94
C SER A 126 -17.08 24.13 -2.19
N CYS A 127 -16.31 24.48 -1.16
CA CYS A 127 -14.85 24.52 -1.22
C CYS A 127 -14.25 23.14 -1.52
N ALA A 128 -14.68 22.10 -0.80
CA ALA A 128 -14.22 20.74 -1.02
C ALA A 128 -14.53 20.22 -2.43
N ALA A 129 -15.73 20.51 -2.96
CA ALA A 129 -16.11 20.13 -4.32
C ALA A 129 -15.22 20.82 -5.38
N ASP A 130 -14.90 22.10 -5.22
CA ASP A 130 -14.06 22.83 -6.18
C ASP A 130 -12.60 22.33 -6.13
N ILE A 131 -12.07 22.02 -4.95
CA ILE A 131 -10.77 21.36 -4.77
C ILE A 131 -10.74 20.00 -5.50
N ALA A 132 -11.74 19.14 -5.25
CA ALA A 132 -11.84 17.83 -5.88
C ALA A 132 -12.03 17.91 -7.41
N ARG A 133 -12.71 18.95 -7.89
CA ARG A 133 -12.88 19.20 -9.33
C ARG A 133 -11.55 19.50 -10.03
N MET A 134 -10.69 20.29 -9.41
CA MET A 134 -9.46 20.78 -10.05
C MET A 134 -8.24 19.86 -9.88
N VAL A 135 -8.17 19.08 -8.79
CA VAL A 135 -7.04 18.18 -8.54
C VAL A 135 -6.92 17.12 -9.65
N HIS A 136 -5.70 16.91 -10.15
CA HIS A 136 -5.44 15.91 -11.18
C HIS A 136 -5.57 14.50 -10.59
N PRO A 137 -6.30 13.56 -11.21
CA PRO A 137 -6.50 12.22 -10.65
C PRO A 137 -5.20 11.45 -10.45
N ASP A 138 -4.29 11.45 -11.44
CA ASP A 138 -3.08 10.58 -11.38
C ASP A 138 -1.81 11.26 -10.86
N GLN A 139 -1.81 12.58 -10.73
CA GLN A 139 -0.63 13.39 -10.37
C GLN A 139 -0.92 14.36 -9.22
N GLY A 140 -2.17 14.44 -8.80
CA GLY A 140 -2.66 15.43 -7.85
C GLY A 140 -2.52 14.96 -6.41
N LYS A 141 -2.24 15.91 -5.53
CA LYS A 141 -2.32 15.74 -4.07
C LYS A 141 -2.92 16.99 -3.42
N VAL A 142 -3.58 16.80 -2.28
CA VAL A 142 -4.13 17.89 -1.48
C VAL A 142 -3.51 17.85 -0.09
N ILE A 143 -2.99 18.97 0.40
CA ILE A 143 -2.39 19.07 1.74
C ILE A 143 -3.15 20.12 2.56
N ALA A 144 -3.73 19.71 3.66
CA ALA A 144 -4.44 20.57 4.59
C ALA A 144 -3.60 20.81 5.85
N TYR A 145 -3.35 22.08 6.20
CA TYR A 145 -2.55 22.45 7.37
C TYR A 145 -3.43 22.93 8.53
N GLY A 146 -3.12 22.49 9.75
CA GLY A 146 -3.78 22.99 10.96
C GLY A 146 -5.22 22.52 11.19
N PHE A 147 -5.64 21.44 10.52
CA PHE A 147 -6.96 20.84 10.68
C PHE A 147 -6.89 19.52 11.44
N GLN A 148 -7.83 19.33 12.38
CA GLN A 148 -8.01 18.06 13.08
C GLN A 148 -8.68 17.03 12.16
N THR A 149 -8.21 15.78 12.19
CA THR A 149 -8.67 14.69 11.33
C THR A 149 -10.18 14.41 11.41
N ASN A 150 -10.80 14.64 12.56
CA ASN A 150 -12.23 14.37 12.80
C ASN A 150 -13.15 15.60 12.62
N SER A 151 -12.60 16.74 12.18
CA SER A 151 -13.35 17.98 12.00
C SER A 151 -14.38 17.88 10.86
N ALA A 152 -15.38 18.77 10.88
CA ALA A 152 -16.35 18.88 9.78
C ALA A 152 -15.66 19.25 8.45
N ASP A 153 -14.61 20.06 8.51
CA ASP A 153 -13.82 20.50 7.36
C ASP A 153 -13.16 19.31 6.65
N ILE A 154 -12.48 18.45 7.42
CA ILE A 154 -11.80 17.27 6.88
C ILE A 154 -12.81 16.23 6.39
N LYS A 155 -13.95 16.06 7.06
CA LYS A 155 -15.03 15.18 6.57
C LYS A 155 -15.56 15.63 5.20
N ASN A 156 -15.72 16.94 4.98
CA ASN A 156 -16.11 17.46 3.67
C ASN A 156 -15.04 17.16 2.61
N LEU A 157 -13.75 17.35 2.91
CA LEU A 157 -12.67 17.00 1.98
C LEU A 157 -12.65 15.50 1.66
N VAL A 158 -12.68 14.64 2.67
CA VAL A 158 -12.67 13.18 2.50
C VAL A 158 -13.81 12.74 1.57
N MET A 159 -15.02 13.27 1.79
CA MET A 159 -16.20 12.91 1.00
C MET A 159 -16.00 13.21 -0.50
N HIS A 160 -15.51 14.41 -0.84
CA HIS A 160 -15.36 14.83 -2.24
C HIS A 160 -14.09 14.26 -2.90
N LEU A 161 -12.99 14.13 -2.15
CA LEU A 161 -11.72 13.61 -2.66
C LEU A 161 -11.75 12.09 -2.85
N LYS A 162 -12.50 11.34 -2.02
CA LYS A 162 -12.67 9.90 -2.21
C LYS A 162 -13.34 9.58 -3.56
N MET A 163 -14.24 10.44 -4.04
CA MET A 163 -14.84 10.30 -5.39
C MET A 163 -13.85 10.48 -6.55
N LYS A 164 -12.62 10.93 -6.25
CA LYS A 164 -11.52 11.14 -7.18
C LYS A 164 -10.36 10.20 -6.93
N ASP A 165 -10.55 9.18 -6.09
CA ASP A 165 -9.50 8.25 -5.65
C ASP A 165 -8.31 8.96 -4.97
N LEU A 166 -8.59 10.06 -4.26
CA LEU A 166 -7.65 10.68 -3.35
C LEU A 166 -8.02 10.35 -1.91
N PHE A 167 -7.10 9.71 -1.20
CA PHE A 167 -7.34 9.20 0.15
C PHE A 167 -6.41 9.84 1.17
N LEU A 168 -6.92 9.98 2.39
CA LEU A 168 -6.20 10.56 3.52
C LEU A 168 -5.04 9.64 3.93
N TYR A 169 -3.84 10.20 4.06
CA TYR A 169 -2.65 9.54 4.59
C TYR A 169 -1.89 10.49 5.51
N SER A 170 -2.02 10.29 6.82
CA SER A 170 -1.48 11.19 7.85
C SER A 170 0.04 11.09 8.02
N ASN A 171 0.65 9.96 7.64
CA ASN A 171 2.10 9.72 7.81
C ASN A 171 2.93 10.23 6.62
N TYR A 172 2.30 10.96 5.69
CA TYR A 172 3.00 11.46 4.51
C TYR A 172 4.10 12.45 4.88
N THR A 173 5.32 12.18 4.46
CA THR A 173 6.43 13.12 4.59
C THR A 173 6.32 14.19 3.50
N LEU A 174 6.08 15.44 3.91
CA LEU A 174 5.98 16.54 2.95
C LEU A 174 7.29 16.75 2.19
N PRO A 175 7.24 17.04 0.88
CA PRO A 175 8.42 17.47 0.15
C PRO A 175 8.87 18.87 0.59
N LYS A 176 10.15 19.18 0.39
CA LYS A 176 10.83 20.38 0.92
C LYS A 176 10.10 21.69 0.62
N GLU A 177 9.52 21.81 -0.58
CA GLU A 177 8.76 22.99 -1.01
C GLU A 177 7.48 23.23 -0.20
N LEU A 178 6.94 22.19 0.45
CA LEU A 178 5.73 22.26 1.27
C LEU A 178 6.03 22.39 2.78
N GLN A 179 7.24 22.04 3.22
CA GLN A 179 7.68 22.16 4.61
C GLN A 179 7.87 23.62 5.09
N GLY A 180 7.82 24.60 4.18
CA GLY A 180 8.08 26.01 4.48
C GLY A 180 6.95 26.75 5.21
N VAL A 181 5.85 26.07 5.53
CA VAL A 181 4.72 26.58 6.35
C VAL A 181 4.95 26.12 7.78
N SER A 182 5.12 27.06 8.71
CA SER A 182 5.47 26.79 10.11
C SER A 182 4.47 27.34 11.13
N MET A 183 3.39 27.96 10.66
CA MET A 183 2.29 28.41 11.54
C MET A 183 1.51 27.23 12.15
N PHE A 184 1.63 26.04 11.56
CA PHE A 184 0.95 24.82 11.99
C PHE A 184 1.99 23.73 12.26
N ASP A 185 1.75 22.92 13.28
CA ASP A 185 2.61 21.81 13.71
C ASP A 185 2.22 20.46 13.10
N HIS A 186 1.09 20.41 12.37
CA HIS A 186 0.59 19.21 11.71
C HIS A 186 -0.03 19.51 10.34
N HIS A 187 -0.03 18.49 9.49
CA HIS A 187 -0.67 18.48 8.19
C HIS A 187 -1.43 17.16 7.98
N LEU A 188 -2.38 17.19 7.06
CA LEU A 188 -3.08 16.02 6.55
C LEU A 188 -2.89 15.98 5.04
N ALA A 189 -2.43 14.85 4.51
CA ALA A 189 -2.23 14.68 3.08
C ALA A 189 -3.32 13.79 2.49
N PHE A 190 -3.82 14.18 1.31
CA PHE A 190 -4.69 13.37 0.49
C PHE A 190 -3.95 13.05 -0.80
N LEU A 191 -3.67 11.77 -1.00
CA LEU A 191 -2.83 11.28 -2.08
C LEU A 191 -3.66 10.45 -3.05
N ASN A 192 -3.35 10.57 -4.33
CA ASN A 192 -3.92 9.67 -5.34
C ASN A 192 -3.36 8.25 -5.21
N LEU A 193 -4.03 7.29 -5.85
CA LEU A 193 -3.64 5.88 -5.82
C LEU A 193 -2.21 5.63 -6.31
N SER A 194 -1.71 6.36 -7.31
CA SER A 194 -0.33 6.19 -7.79
C SER A 194 0.70 6.47 -6.70
N MET A 195 0.51 7.56 -5.95
CA MET A 195 1.37 7.89 -4.81
C MET A 195 1.18 6.91 -3.64
N LEU A 196 -0.06 6.49 -3.37
CA LEU A 196 -0.34 5.53 -2.30
C LEU A 196 0.25 4.14 -2.58
N LYS A 197 0.34 3.72 -3.84
CA LYS A 197 1.04 2.48 -4.21
C LYS A 197 2.51 2.51 -3.80
N GLU A 198 3.20 3.62 -4.05
CA GLU A 198 4.60 3.77 -3.66
C GLU A 198 4.76 3.80 -2.13
N GLU A 199 3.88 4.49 -1.41
CA GLU A 199 3.88 4.49 0.06
C GLU A 199 3.57 3.10 0.63
N LEU A 200 2.58 2.38 0.09
CA LEU A 200 2.24 1.03 0.54
C LEU A 200 3.40 0.06 0.30
N HIS A 201 3.98 0.08 -0.91
CA HIS A 201 5.14 -0.73 -1.25
C HIS A 201 6.31 -0.46 -0.30
N LYS A 202 6.65 0.81 -0.10
CA LYS A 202 7.71 1.25 0.82
C LYS A 202 7.48 0.71 2.25
N ASN A 203 6.31 0.95 2.83
CA ASN A 203 6.00 0.52 4.20
C ASN A 203 6.06 -1.02 4.35
N VAL A 204 5.68 -1.78 3.32
CA VAL A 204 5.82 -3.25 3.34
C VAL A 204 7.28 -3.69 3.31
N ILE A 205 8.12 -3.06 2.47
CA ILE A 205 9.56 -3.36 2.38
C ILE A 205 10.30 -2.99 3.67
N GLU A 206 9.97 -1.84 4.27
CA GLU A 206 10.53 -1.35 5.52
C GLU A 206 9.99 -2.10 6.76
N ALA A 207 9.02 -3.01 6.56
CA ALA A 207 8.33 -3.78 7.60
C ALA A 207 7.50 -2.94 8.59
N ASP A 208 7.11 -1.73 8.19
CA ASP A 208 6.16 -0.86 8.90
C ASP A 208 4.71 -1.34 8.66
N PHE A 209 4.43 -2.59 9.05
CA PHE A 209 3.20 -3.28 8.71
C PHE A 209 1.95 -2.63 9.29
N ASP A 210 2.04 -1.97 10.44
CA ASP A 210 0.89 -1.28 11.03
C ASP A 210 0.43 -0.12 10.11
N ILE A 211 1.38 0.65 9.58
CA ILE A 211 1.11 1.72 8.60
C ILE A 211 0.61 1.12 7.27
N ALA A 212 1.25 0.05 6.79
CA ALA A 212 0.84 -0.60 5.54
C ALA A 212 -0.61 -1.14 5.61
N VAL A 213 -1.01 -1.72 6.76
CA VAL A 213 -2.37 -2.21 7.00
C VAL A 213 -3.37 -1.06 7.02
N GLU A 214 -3.09 0.03 7.72
CA GLU A 214 -3.96 1.22 7.75
C GLU A 214 -4.14 1.83 6.36
N LEU A 215 -3.06 1.87 5.58
CA LEU A 215 -3.08 2.39 4.22
C LEU A 215 -3.92 1.53 3.28
N ALA A 216 -3.72 0.21 3.30
CA ALA A 216 -4.50 -0.73 2.50
C ALA A 216 -6.00 -0.65 2.83
N LYS A 217 -6.37 -0.55 4.12
CA LYS A 217 -7.77 -0.35 4.53
C LYS A 217 -8.36 0.97 4.07
N THR A 218 -7.55 2.03 4.07
CA THR A 218 -7.98 3.34 3.59
C THR A 218 -8.31 3.29 2.08
N MET A 219 -7.59 2.47 1.34
CA MET A 219 -7.78 2.19 -0.08
C MET A 219 -8.84 1.11 -0.37
N ASP A 220 -9.69 0.72 0.59
CA ASP A 220 -10.71 -0.33 0.39
C ASP A 220 -11.89 0.19 -0.47
N THR A 221 -11.63 0.29 -1.76
CA THR A 221 -12.55 0.59 -2.86
C THR A 221 -12.23 -0.34 -4.04
N GLU A 222 -13.04 -0.35 -5.10
CA GLU A 222 -12.76 -1.13 -6.31
C GLU A 222 -11.41 -0.71 -6.95
N SER A 223 -11.25 0.59 -7.23
CA SER A 223 -10.02 1.20 -7.74
C SER A 223 -8.81 0.98 -6.81
N GLY A 224 -9.02 1.07 -5.49
CA GLY A 224 -7.96 0.86 -4.52
C GLY A 224 -7.58 -0.62 -4.36
N SER A 225 -8.50 -1.55 -4.57
CA SER A 225 -8.21 -2.98 -4.63
C SER A 225 -7.30 -3.32 -5.81
N GLU A 226 -7.56 -2.73 -6.98
CA GLU A 226 -6.64 -2.84 -8.14
C GLU A 226 -5.25 -2.29 -7.81
N ALA A 227 -5.18 -1.15 -7.12
CA ALA A 227 -3.92 -0.57 -6.70
C ALA A 227 -3.15 -1.46 -5.70
N ILE A 228 -3.85 -2.15 -4.78
CA ILE A 228 -3.23 -3.10 -3.86
C ILE A 228 -2.75 -4.34 -4.63
N ILE A 229 -3.51 -4.84 -5.62
CA ILE A 229 -3.10 -5.95 -6.51
C ILE A 229 -1.80 -5.61 -7.24
N ASP A 230 -1.67 -4.38 -7.75
CA ASP A 230 -0.43 -3.90 -8.39
C ASP A 230 0.77 -3.99 -7.42
N VAL A 231 0.60 -3.54 -6.17
CA VAL A 231 1.66 -3.58 -5.15
C VAL A 231 2.02 -5.01 -4.77
N VAL A 232 1.01 -5.87 -4.54
CA VAL A 232 1.19 -7.31 -4.28
C VAL A 232 1.97 -7.97 -5.43
N THR A 233 1.58 -7.69 -6.68
CA THR A 233 2.24 -8.23 -7.88
C THR A 233 3.69 -7.75 -7.97
N ARG A 234 3.94 -6.47 -7.70
CA ARG A 234 5.30 -5.90 -7.66
C ARG A 234 6.16 -6.60 -6.61
N LEU A 235 5.65 -6.77 -5.38
CA LEU A 235 6.36 -7.46 -4.29
C LEU A 235 6.71 -8.92 -4.64
N LEU A 236 5.81 -9.62 -5.33
CA LEU A 236 6.05 -11.00 -5.81
C LEU A 236 7.09 -11.07 -6.93
N ASN A 237 7.11 -10.10 -7.83
CA ASN A 237 8.13 -10.03 -8.89
C ASN A 237 9.51 -9.67 -8.34
N GLU A 238 9.56 -8.86 -7.28
CA GLU A 238 10.78 -8.54 -6.54
C GLU A 238 11.24 -9.67 -5.61
N GLY A 239 10.37 -10.67 -5.38
CA GLY A 239 10.64 -11.80 -4.47
C GLY A 239 10.71 -11.39 -3.00
N SER A 240 9.93 -10.38 -2.60
CA SER A 240 9.97 -9.88 -1.23
C SER A 240 9.36 -10.86 -0.22
N PRO A 241 10.12 -11.36 0.77
CA PRO A 241 9.60 -12.28 1.78
C PRO A 241 8.60 -11.60 2.74
N LYS A 242 8.59 -10.25 2.78
CA LYS A 242 7.74 -9.45 3.66
C LYS A 242 6.26 -9.53 3.31
N ILE A 243 5.91 -9.99 2.12
CA ILE A 243 4.52 -10.13 1.68
C ILE A 243 3.72 -11.11 2.53
N MET A 244 4.34 -12.17 3.05
CA MET A 244 3.67 -13.13 3.93
C MET A 244 3.29 -12.50 5.27
N ALA A 245 4.20 -11.69 5.84
CA ALA A 245 3.94 -10.95 7.06
C ALA A 245 2.87 -9.85 6.85
N PHE A 246 2.91 -9.14 5.72
CA PHE A 246 1.88 -8.16 5.37
C PHE A 246 0.49 -8.81 5.24
N ALA A 247 0.37 -9.92 4.50
CA ALA A 247 -0.89 -10.65 4.36
C ALA A 247 -1.42 -11.16 5.71
N TYR A 248 -0.53 -11.71 6.55
CA TYR A 248 -0.88 -12.14 7.90
C TYR A 248 -1.37 -10.98 8.77
N LYS A 249 -0.68 -9.84 8.75
CA LYS A 249 -1.04 -8.66 9.55
C LYS A 249 -2.36 -8.06 9.10
N LEU A 250 -2.63 -7.99 7.80
CA LEU A 250 -3.94 -7.62 7.27
C LEU A 250 -5.04 -8.54 7.82
N TRP A 251 -4.84 -9.85 7.67
CA TRP A 251 -5.81 -10.87 8.12
C TRP A 251 -6.16 -10.74 9.61
N HIS A 252 -5.17 -10.51 10.46
CA HIS A 252 -5.37 -10.45 11.92
C HIS A 252 -5.73 -9.04 12.42
N SER A 253 -5.86 -8.06 11.54
CA SER A 253 -6.19 -6.69 11.89
C SER A 253 -7.52 -6.23 11.30
N GLY A 254 -8.41 -7.12 10.85
CA GLY A 254 -9.69 -6.72 10.26
C GLY A 254 -9.60 -6.33 8.77
N GLY A 255 -8.59 -6.83 8.05
CA GLY A 255 -8.39 -6.67 6.61
C GLY A 255 -8.57 -7.98 5.84
N GLU A 256 -9.40 -8.89 6.34
CA GLU A 256 -9.60 -10.23 5.78
C GLU A 256 -10.10 -10.18 4.33
N GLU A 257 -11.04 -9.26 4.03
CA GLU A 257 -11.60 -9.13 2.69
C GLU A 257 -10.55 -8.66 1.68
N ILE A 258 -9.70 -7.70 2.07
CA ILE A 258 -8.55 -7.25 1.26
C ILE A 258 -7.67 -8.45 0.91
N VAL A 259 -7.35 -9.31 1.88
CA VAL A 259 -6.56 -10.53 1.61
C VAL A 259 -7.26 -11.43 0.59
N ARG A 260 -8.58 -11.61 0.70
CA ARG A 260 -9.36 -12.47 -0.20
C ARG A 260 -9.48 -11.93 -1.62
N THR A 261 -9.47 -10.61 -1.80
CA THR A 261 -9.67 -9.97 -3.10
C THR A 261 -8.37 -9.59 -3.80
N THR A 262 -7.30 -9.27 -3.04
CA THR A 262 -6.09 -8.69 -3.63
C THR A 262 -4.85 -9.60 -3.62
N PHE A 263 -4.84 -10.69 -2.85
CA PHE A 263 -3.70 -11.61 -2.79
C PHE A 263 -3.94 -12.86 -3.65
N PRO A 264 -2.89 -13.51 -4.19
CA PRO A 264 -3.02 -14.78 -4.88
C PRO A 264 -3.64 -15.86 -3.99
N GLY A 265 -4.49 -16.71 -4.58
CA GLY A 265 -5.22 -17.76 -3.85
C GLY A 265 -4.33 -18.67 -3.00
N ALA A 266 -3.09 -18.97 -3.42
CA ALA A 266 -2.14 -19.75 -2.63
C ALA A 266 -1.79 -19.06 -1.30
N ILE A 267 -1.49 -17.75 -1.33
CA ILE A 267 -1.20 -16.96 -0.12
C ILE A 267 -2.43 -16.91 0.77
N GLN A 268 -3.62 -16.71 0.20
CA GLN A 268 -4.87 -16.75 0.95
C GLN A 268 -5.01 -18.07 1.73
N GLN A 269 -4.87 -19.21 1.04
CA GLN A 269 -5.00 -20.53 1.67
C GLN A 269 -3.99 -20.75 2.81
N ILE A 270 -2.76 -20.27 2.64
CA ILE A 270 -1.72 -20.35 3.68
C ILE A 270 -2.13 -19.52 4.90
N ILE A 271 -2.53 -18.26 4.70
CA ILE A 271 -2.83 -17.34 5.81
C ILE A 271 -4.08 -17.74 6.58
N ILE A 272 -5.13 -18.23 5.91
CA ILE A 272 -6.36 -18.70 6.59
C ILE A 272 -6.18 -20.06 7.29
N GLY A 273 -5.02 -20.72 7.12
CA GLY A 273 -4.81 -22.09 7.58
C GLY A 273 -5.71 -23.10 6.87
N GLY A 274 -5.91 -22.90 5.56
CA GLY A 274 -6.64 -23.81 4.68
C GLY A 274 -5.84 -25.08 4.37
N PHE A 275 -6.53 -26.08 3.82
CA PHE A 275 -5.91 -27.32 3.38
C PHE A 275 -5.32 -27.16 1.98
N VAL A 276 -4.06 -27.52 1.83
CA VAL A 276 -3.28 -27.32 0.61
C VAL A 276 -2.52 -28.56 0.19
N THR A 277 -2.19 -28.64 -1.10
CA THR A 277 -1.18 -29.55 -1.62
C THR A 277 0.10 -28.76 -1.87
N ILE A 278 1.26 -29.32 -1.52
CA ILE A 278 2.58 -28.73 -1.72
C ILE A 278 3.29 -29.56 -2.79
N VAL A 279 3.50 -29.02 -3.99
CA VAL A 279 4.02 -29.75 -5.16
C VAL A 279 5.36 -29.17 -5.60
N ASN A 280 6.37 -30.02 -5.74
CA ASN A 280 7.66 -29.58 -6.25
C ASN A 280 7.56 -29.18 -7.73
N LYS A 281 8.03 -27.98 -8.11
CA LYS A 281 7.92 -27.47 -9.48
C LYS A 281 8.73 -28.30 -10.48
N GLN A 282 9.93 -28.75 -10.12
CA GLN A 282 10.77 -29.52 -11.04
C GLN A 282 10.23 -30.92 -11.29
N TYR A 283 9.92 -31.67 -10.22
CA TYR A 283 9.57 -33.08 -10.34
C TYR A 283 8.07 -33.34 -10.43
N GLN A 284 7.24 -32.32 -10.19
CA GLN A 284 5.77 -32.43 -10.20
C GLN A 284 5.25 -33.49 -9.22
N GLN A 285 5.90 -33.63 -8.07
CA GLN A 285 5.55 -34.59 -7.02
C GLN A 285 5.01 -33.87 -5.79
N ALA A 286 3.93 -34.39 -5.22
CA ALA A 286 3.28 -33.79 -4.05
C ALA A 286 3.91 -34.31 -2.75
N LEU A 287 4.14 -33.41 -1.80
CA LEU A 287 4.72 -33.75 -0.52
C LEU A 287 3.79 -34.67 0.28
N LYS A 288 4.34 -35.71 0.90
CA LYS A 288 3.67 -36.66 1.80
C LYS A 288 4.59 -37.14 2.90
N LEU A 289 4.01 -37.84 3.88
CA LEU A 289 4.74 -38.65 4.84
C LEU A 289 4.65 -40.15 4.51
N ASP A 290 5.68 -40.89 4.90
CA ASP A 290 5.76 -42.33 4.76
C ASP A 290 4.77 -43.06 5.67
N ALA A 291 4.41 -44.30 5.31
CA ALA A 291 3.54 -45.18 6.08
C ALA A 291 4.26 -45.83 7.27
N ASN A 292 5.58 -45.94 7.24
CA ASN A 292 6.37 -46.48 8.34
C ASN A 292 6.93 -45.36 9.23
N THR A 293 7.16 -45.70 10.49
CA THR A 293 7.82 -44.83 11.46
C THR A 293 9.20 -45.36 11.83
N ASP A 294 10.09 -44.49 12.26
CA ASP A 294 11.37 -44.85 12.86
C ASP A 294 11.23 -45.19 14.37
N SER A 295 12.36 -45.33 15.07
CA SER A 295 12.38 -45.59 16.52
C SER A 295 11.90 -44.42 17.39
N TYR A 296 11.80 -43.21 16.84
CA TYR A 296 11.28 -42.01 17.50
C TYR A 296 9.80 -41.76 17.15
N ASN A 297 9.19 -42.67 16.41
CA ASN A 297 7.82 -42.55 15.88
C ASN A 297 7.67 -41.43 14.83
N ASP A 298 8.78 -41.05 14.18
CA ASP A 298 8.82 -40.06 13.10
C ASP A 298 8.65 -40.75 11.75
N ARG A 299 8.08 -40.03 10.77
CA ARG A 299 7.86 -40.52 9.40
C ARG A 299 8.75 -39.79 8.42
N LEU A 300 9.42 -40.50 7.51
CA LEU A 300 10.17 -39.84 6.44
C LEU A 300 9.24 -39.03 5.55
N ALA A 301 9.70 -37.87 5.09
CA ALA A 301 8.99 -37.04 4.12
C ALA A 301 9.45 -37.33 2.69
N TRP A 302 8.51 -37.39 1.76
CA TRP A 302 8.72 -37.79 0.37
C TRP A 302 7.87 -36.95 -0.60
N GLY A 303 8.30 -36.86 -1.85
CA GLY A 303 7.46 -36.48 -2.98
C GLY A 303 6.79 -37.73 -3.57
N ASP A 304 5.46 -37.76 -3.60
CA ASP A 304 4.67 -38.79 -4.26
C ASP A 304 4.65 -38.56 -5.78
N LYS A 305 5.03 -39.59 -6.54
CA LYS A 305 5.01 -39.56 -8.00
C LYS A 305 3.61 -39.39 -8.60
N SER A 306 2.59 -39.89 -7.93
CA SER A 306 1.26 -40.13 -8.53
C SER A 306 0.14 -39.38 -7.83
N ASP A 307 0.08 -39.42 -6.50
CA ASP A 307 -0.97 -38.77 -5.71
C ASP A 307 -0.73 -37.27 -5.59
N LYS A 308 -1.78 -36.47 -5.82
CA LYS A 308 -1.77 -35.00 -5.71
C LYS A 308 -3.02 -34.43 -5.04
N THR A 309 -3.94 -35.29 -4.62
CA THR A 309 -5.29 -34.87 -4.21
C THR A 309 -5.79 -35.54 -2.93
N SER A 310 -5.25 -36.70 -2.54
CA SER A 310 -5.74 -37.42 -1.36
C SER A 310 -5.33 -36.74 -0.04
N LYS A 311 -5.86 -37.27 1.07
CA LYS A 311 -5.48 -36.87 2.43
C LYS A 311 -3.98 -37.01 2.69
N ARG A 312 -3.33 -37.98 2.07
CA ARG A 312 -1.90 -38.28 2.24
C ARG A 312 -0.97 -37.15 1.80
N VAL A 313 -1.43 -36.29 0.89
CA VAL A 313 -0.68 -35.15 0.34
C VAL A 313 -1.28 -33.82 0.76
N THR A 314 -2.15 -33.84 1.78
CA THR A 314 -2.83 -32.65 2.29
C THR A 314 -2.10 -32.09 3.51
N TRP A 315 -1.73 -30.82 3.42
CA TRP A 315 -1.02 -30.09 4.46
C TRP A 315 -1.80 -28.86 4.90
N LYS A 316 -1.44 -28.33 6.06
CA LYS A 316 -1.91 -27.04 6.57
C LYS A 316 -0.73 -26.25 7.11
N PHE A 317 -0.70 -24.96 6.78
CA PHE A 317 0.24 -24.01 7.37
C PHE A 317 -0.36 -23.39 8.62
N MET A 318 0.44 -23.33 9.69
CA MET A 318 0.10 -22.69 10.96
C MET A 318 1.11 -21.60 11.25
N ALA A 319 0.67 -20.35 11.17
CA ALA A 319 1.52 -19.19 11.40
C ALA A 319 1.90 -19.05 12.88
N VAL A 320 3.16 -18.71 13.12
CA VAL A 320 3.74 -18.32 14.40
C VAL A 320 4.43 -16.96 14.17
N LEU A 321 4.16 -15.98 15.04
CA LEU A 321 4.73 -14.65 14.90
C LEU A 321 6.04 -14.55 15.69
N GLU A 322 7.13 -14.20 15.03
CA GLU A 322 8.43 -13.95 15.66
C GLU A 322 9.05 -12.65 15.15
N ASN A 323 9.38 -11.72 16.05
CA ASN A 323 10.13 -10.50 15.73
C ASN A 323 9.65 -9.78 14.46
N GLN A 324 8.34 -9.57 14.32
CA GLN A 324 7.65 -8.96 13.17
C GLN A 324 7.68 -9.78 11.86
N ASN A 325 8.36 -10.92 11.81
CA ASN A 325 8.24 -11.90 10.73
C ASN A 325 7.19 -12.96 11.08
N VAL A 326 6.67 -13.62 10.04
CA VAL A 326 5.81 -14.80 10.20
C VAL A 326 6.61 -16.02 9.79
N VAL A 327 6.70 -16.97 10.71
CA VAL A 327 7.20 -18.33 10.45
C VAL A 327 6.01 -19.28 10.47
N PHE A 328 6.17 -20.44 9.86
CA PHE A 328 5.09 -21.41 9.72
C PHE A 328 5.53 -22.78 10.20
N LYS A 329 4.64 -23.42 10.96
CA LYS A 329 4.63 -24.86 11.15
C LYS A 329 3.79 -25.49 10.04
N VAL A 330 4.28 -26.59 9.46
CA VAL A 330 3.62 -27.27 8.33
C VAL A 330 3.14 -28.64 8.79
N GLN A 331 1.82 -28.81 8.88
CA GLN A 331 1.22 -30.03 9.43
C GLN A 331 0.60 -30.89 8.32
N ASP A 332 0.95 -32.16 8.32
CA ASP A 332 0.31 -33.20 7.52
C ASP A 332 -1.05 -33.58 8.12
N LEU A 333 -2.07 -33.64 7.28
CA LEU A 333 -3.43 -33.97 7.72
C LEU A 333 -3.64 -35.47 7.94
N ASN A 334 -2.87 -36.32 7.24
CA ASN A 334 -3.08 -37.76 7.28
C ASN A 334 -2.68 -38.39 8.62
N TYR A 335 -1.53 -37.97 9.15
CA TYR A 335 -0.96 -38.46 10.40
C TYR A 335 -0.96 -37.43 11.53
N ASN A 336 -1.42 -36.20 11.26
CA ASN A 336 -1.42 -35.09 12.23
C ASN A 336 -0.01 -34.82 12.79
N MET A 337 0.98 -34.79 11.88
CA MET A 337 2.40 -34.63 12.19
C MET A 337 2.96 -33.36 11.56
N PHE A 338 3.99 -32.79 12.17
CA PHE A 338 4.64 -31.56 11.76
C PHE A 338 5.92 -31.85 11.00
N LEU A 339 6.08 -31.19 9.86
CA LEU A 339 7.31 -31.24 9.08
C LEU A 339 8.48 -30.69 9.90
N LYS A 340 9.65 -31.32 9.78
CA LYS A 340 10.91 -30.86 10.36
C LYS A 340 12.09 -31.28 9.51
N LEU A 341 13.23 -30.63 9.74
CA LEU A 341 14.53 -31.11 9.27
C LEU A 341 15.32 -31.78 10.40
N ASP A 342 16.04 -32.84 10.04
CA ASP A 342 16.92 -33.60 10.94
C ASP A 342 18.08 -32.75 11.48
N ALA A 343 18.52 -33.05 12.70
CA ALA A 343 19.73 -32.48 13.29
C ALA A 343 21.01 -33.05 12.67
N ASN A 344 20.94 -34.22 12.05
CA ASN A 344 22.05 -34.82 11.33
C ASN A 344 22.02 -34.46 9.84
N THR A 345 23.20 -34.40 9.24
CA THR A 345 23.37 -34.20 7.80
C THR A 345 23.86 -35.47 7.12
N ASP A 346 23.65 -35.56 5.82
CA ASP A 346 24.35 -36.53 4.97
C ASP A 346 25.78 -36.06 4.62
N ASN A 347 26.44 -36.78 3.70
CA ASN A 347 27.78 -36.45 3.23
C ASN A 347 27.86 -35.17 2.40
N TYR A 348 26.73 -34.65 1.93
CA TYR A 348 26.62 -33.38 1.20
C TYR A 348 26.22 -32.22 2.12
N GLY A 349 25.96 -32.50 3.41
CA GLY A 349 25.46 -31.54 4.38
C GLY A 349 23.94 -31.35 4.34
N ASP A 350 23.24 -32.06 3.47
CA ASP A 350 21.78 -31.99 3.34
C ASP A 350 21.12 -32.67 4.55
N ARG A 351 19.97 -32.15 4.99
CA ARG A 351 19.24 -32.67 6.16
C ARG A 351 17.99 -33.42 5.73
N LYS A 352 17.73 -34.61 6.29
CA LYS A 352 16.52 -35.37 5.96
C LYS A 352 15.26 -34.64 6.41
N GLY A 353 14.23 -34.68 5.58
CA GLY A 353 12.88 -34.23 5.94
C GLY A 353 12.10 -35.33 6.67
N TRP A 354 11.43 -34.94 7.76
CA TRP A 354 10.65 -35.83 8.61
C TRP A 354 9.33 -35.19 9.01
N GLY A 355 8.33 -36.00 9.33
CA GLY A 355 7.14 -35.62 10.08
C GLY A 355 7.22 -36.15 11.50
N SER A 356 6.94 -35.33 12.51
CA SER A 356 6.87 -35.76 13.92
C SER A 356 5.63 -35.27 14.65
N VAL A 357 5.23 -35.97 15.71
CA VAL A 357 4.08 -35.58 16.54
C VAL A 357 4.43 -34.36 17.41
N SER A 358 5.69 -34.24 17.83
CA SER A 358 6.19 -33.05 18.54
C SER A 358 6.39 -31.90 17.55
N ASP A 359 6.19 -30.68 18.01
CA ASP A 359 6.42 -29.45 17.23
C ASP A 359 7.20 -28.39 18.03
N SER A 360 7.85 -28.82 19.12
CA SER A 360 8.49 -27.92 20.09
C SER A 360 9.87 -27.41 19.67
N GLY A 361 10.50 -28.06 18.69
CA GLY A 361 11.82 -27.67 18.19
C GLY A 361 11.73 -26.62 17.09
N ILE A 362 12.65 -25.66 17.09
CA ILE A 362 12.77 -24.60 16.05
C ILE A 362 12.98 -25.19 14.65
N ASN A 363 13.50 -26.41 14.53
CA ASN A 363 13.59 -27.15 13.26
C ASN A 363 12.23 -27.54 12.65
N HIS A 364 11.10 -27.27 13.30
CA HIS A 364 9.73 -27.43 12.76
C HIS A 364 9.17 -26.16 12.12
N GLU A 365 9.93 -25.06 12.17
CA GLU A 365 9.49 -23.75 11.70
C GLU A 365 10.13 -23.44 10.35
N PHE A 366 9.34 -22.81 9.48
CA PHE A 366 9.73 -22.51 8.11
C PHE A 366 9.35 -21.08 7.72
N TYR A 367 10.25 -20.41 7.01
CA TYR A 367 9.92 -19.22 6.23
C TYR A 367 9.29 -19.64 4.91
N LEU A 368 8.35 -18.81 4.45
CA LEU A 368 7.78 -18.91 3.11
C LEU A 368 8.15 -17.64 2.35
N GLU A 369 8.86 -17.83 1.25
CA GLU A 369 9.26 -16.73 0.38
C GLU A 369 8.59 -16.92 -0.99
N PRO A 370 7.42 -16.30 -1.20
CA PRO A 370 6.73 -16.34 -2.47
C PRO A 370 7.38 -15.42 -3.49
N TYR A 371 7.43 -15.85 -4.74
CA TYR A 371 7.85 -15.02 -5.85
C TYR A 371 7.27 -15.52 -7.18
N SER A 372 7.24 -14.64 -8.17
CA SER A 372 6.78 -14.96 -9.52
C SER A 372 7.92 -15.58 -10.34
N LYS A 373 7.70 -16.76 -10.91
CA LYS A 373 8.65 -17.42 -11.82
C LYS A 373 7.92 -17.98 -13.03
N ASP A 374 8.21 -17.42 -14.20
CA ASP A 374 7.57 -17.75 -15.48
C ASP A 374 6.04 -17.50 -15.45
N GLY A 375 5.59 -16.46 -14.74
CA GLY A 375 4.18 -16.15 -14.54
C GLY A 375 3.45 -17.09 -13.57
N ILE A 376 4.18 -17.98 -12.89
CA ILE A 376 3.64 -18.90 -11.89
C ILE A 376 4.14 -18.46 -10.50
N LEU A 377 3.22 -18.35 -9.55
CA LEU A 377 3.56 -18.15 -8.14
C LEU A 377 4.21 -19.42 -7.59
N VAL A 378 5.44 -19.29 -7.13
CA VAL A 378 6.21 -20.34 -6.47
C VAL A 378 6.66 -19.87 -5.09
N PHE A 379 7.04 -20.82 -4.25
CA PHE A 379 7.50 -20.57 -2.89
C PHE A 379 8.85 -21.24 -2.67
N ARG A 380 9.79 -20.53 -2.04
CA ARG A 380 10.84 -21.18 -1.26
C ARG A 380 10.31 -21.47 0.13
N ILE A 381 10.44 -22.73 0.55
CA ILE A 381 10.11 -23.18 1.89
C ILE A 381 11.44 -23.42 2.59
N ILE A 382 11.81 -22.55 3.51
CA ILE A 382 13.15 -22.50 4.10
C ILE A 382 13.04 -22.82 5.58
N ASN A 383 13.77 -23.83 6.04
CA ASN A 383 13.77 -24.16 7.46
C ASN A 383 14.41 -23.04 8.27
N TYR A 384 13.76 -22.63 9.35
CA TYR A 384 14.18 -21.52 10.18
C TYR A 384 15.54 -21.80 10.84
N GLN A 385 15.68 -22.96 11.50
CA GLN A 385 16.87 -23.29 12.28
C GLN A 385 18.13 -23.43 11.42
N TYR A 386 17.99 -24.05 10.24
CA TYR A 386 19.14 -24.42 9.42
C TYR A 386 19.34 -23.53 8.19
N SER A 387 18.40 -22.62 7.91
CA SER A 387 18.39 -21.78 6.70
C SER A 387 18.50 -22.60 5.40
N GLN A 388 18.02 -23.85 5.42
CA GLN A 388 18.06 -24.75 4.26
C GLN A 388 16.70 -24.78 3.56
N ALA A 389 16.68 -24.49 2.27
CA ALA A 389 15.49 -24.62 1.43
C ALA A 389 15.14 -26.09 1.17
N LEU A 390 13.85 -26.43 1.20
CA LEU A 390 13.37 -27.77 0.90
C LEU A 390 13.58 -28.12 -0.58
N LYS A 391 14.09 -29.32 -0.85
CA LYS A 391 14.17 -29.95 -2.18
C LYS A 391 13.78 -31.41 -2.14
N LEU A 392 13.43 -31.96 -3.29
CA LEU A 392 13.37 -33.40 -3.49
C LEU A 392 14.70 -33.92 -4.06
N ASP A 393 15.02 -35.16 -3.72
CA ASP A 393 16.16 -35.89 -4.24
C ASP A 393 16.12 -35.99 -5.78
N ALA A 394 17.29 -35.98 -6.42
CA ALA A 394 17.45 -36.18 -7.85
C ALA A 394 17.25 -37.64 -8.28
N ASN A 395 17.35 -38.58 -7.35
CA ASN A 395 17.06 -39.99 -7.55
C ASN A 395 15.66 -40.33 -7.04
N THR A 396 15.03 -41.31 -7.70
CA THR A 396 13.79 -41.90 -7.20
C THR A 396 14.09 -43.22 -6.50
N ASP A 397 13.21 -43.61 -5.58
CA ASP A 397 13.16 -44.97 -5.07
C ASP A 397 12.56 -45.95 -6.11
N GLN A 398 12.32 -47.19 -5.67
CA GLN A 398 11.71 -48.24 -6.51
C GLN A 398 10.23 -47.96 -6.89
N TYR A 399 9.54 -47.07 -6.18
CA TYR A 399 8.17 -46.66 -6.46
C TYR A 399 8.10 -45.39 -7.32
N GLY A 400 9.24 -44.74 -7.54
CA GLY A 400 9.35 -43.49 -8.28
C GLY A 400 9.23 -42.24 -7.41
N ASP A 401 9.15 -42.40 -6.10
CA ASP A 401 9.07 -41.31 -5.12
C ASP A 401 10.46 -40.75 -4.83
N ARG A 402 10.52 -39.48 -4.41
CA ARG A 402 11.79 -38.78 -4.12
C ARG A 402 11.85 -38.37 -2.67
N GLN A 403 12.98 -38.60 -2.01
CA GLN A 403 13.14 -38.22 -0.61
C GLN A 403 13.19 -36.70 -0.45
N LEU A 404 12.57 -36.16 0.61
CA LEU A 404 12.67 -34.75 0.95
C LEU A 404 13.97 -34.46 1.72
N TRP A 405 14.64 -33.38 1.32
CA TRP A 405 15.86 -32.88 1.94
C TRP A 405 15.81 -31.37 2.17
N GLY A 406 16.48 -30.89 3.21
CA GLY A 406 16.96 -29.52 3.32
C GLY A 406 18.26 -29.38 2.55
N HIS A 407 18.31 -28.44 1.61
CA HIS A 407 19.45 -28.21 0.75
C HIS A 407 20.58 -27.47 1.48
N ASN A 408 21.75 -28.09 1.56
CA ASN A 408 23.00 -27.46 1.96
C ASN A 408 23.61 -26.65 0.81
N GLY A 409 23.10 -25.45 0.64
CA GLY A 409 23.54 -24.49 -0.36
C GLY A 409 22.78 -23.18 -0.20
N ASP A 410 22.94 -22.29 -1.17
CA ASP A 410 22.17 -21.05 -1.21
C ASP A 410 20.68 -21.37 -1.39
N ALA A 411 19.88 -21.03 -0.37
CA ALA A 411 18.43 -21.24 -0.34
C ALA A 411 17.70 -20.47 -1.46
N HIS A 412 18.35 -19.45 -2.02
CA HIS A 412 17.85 -18.57 -3.09
C HIS A 412 18.48 -18.90 -4.45
N ALA A 413 19.31 -19.94 -4.54
CA ALA A 413 19.93 -20.35 -5.80
C ALA A 413 18.87 -20.61 -6.88
N ASN A 414 19.20 -20.30 -8.14
CA ASN A 414 18.35 -20.59 -9.29
C ASN A 414 18.33 -22.09 -9.61
N ASN A 415 17.66 -22.86 -8.76
CA ASN A 415 17.50 -24.30 -8.82
C ASN A 415 16.01 -24.62 -8.72
N ALA A 416 15.43 -25.18 -9.80
CA ALA A 416 14.00 -25.48 -9.86
C ALA A 416 13.55 -26.55 -8.86
N ALA A 417 14.45 -27.39 -8.33
CA ALA A 417 14.13 -28.36 -7.29
C ALA A 417 13.81 -27.72 -5.94
N LEU A 418 14.16 -26.44 -5.74
CA LEU A 418 13.86 -25.69 -4.53
C LEU A 418 12.51 -24.96 -4.61
N ASP A 419 11.87 -24.94 -5.78
CA ASP A 419 10.64 -24.21 -6.04
C ASP A 419 9.42 -25.09 -5.77
N TRP A 420 8.49 -24.60 -4.97
CA TRP A 420 7.25 -25.31 -4.63
C TRP A 420 6.02 -24.53 -5.08
N VAL A 421 5.04 -25.24 -5.62
CA VAL A 421 3.70 -24.70 -5.94
C VAL A 421 2.75 -25.15 -4.85
N ILE A 422 2.04 -24.20 -4.26
CA ILE A 422 1.04 -24.44 -3.22
C ILE A 422 -0.34 -24.12 -3.79
N SER A 423 -1.27 -25.05 -3.67
CA SER A 423 -2.64 -24.89 -4.16
C SER A 423 -3.65 -25.47 -3.17
N SER A 424 -4.90 -24.99 -3.23
CA SER A 424 -5.97 -25.53 -2.37
C SER A 424 -6.22 -27.01 -2.65
N ASN A 425 -6.38 -27.81 -1.60
CA ASN A 425 -6.79 -29.22 -1.69
C ASN A 425 -8.20 -29.44 -1.11
N ALA A 426 -9.10 -28.45 -1.24
CA ALA A 426 -10.44 -28.49 -0.66
C ALA A 426 -11.35 -29.60 -1.25
N LYS A 427 -11.01 -30.20 -2.39
CA LYS A 427 -11.89 -31.14 -3.11
C LYS A 427 -12.02 -32.53 -2.45
N SER A 428 -11.27 -32.85 -1.40
CA SER A 428 -11.23 -34.20 -0.83
C SER A 428 -11.97 -34.40 0.50
N PHE A 429 -12.54 -33.36 1.15
CA PHE A 429 -13.06 -33.49 2.54
C PHE A 429 -14.45 -32.90 2.81
N GLU A 430 -15.12 -32.27 1.84
CA GLU A 430 -16.48 -31.75 2.04
C GLU A 430 -17.57 -32.85 2.13
N MET A 431 -17.23 -34.13 1.97
CA MET A 431 -18.18 -35.25 2.14
C MET A 431 -18.25 -35.85 3.55
N GLU A 432 -17.40 -35.44 4.51
CA GLU A 432 -17.46 -35.95 5.89
C GLU A 432 -18.33 -35.09 6.84
N LYS A 433 -18.86 -33.94 6.40
CA LYS A 433 -19.73 -33.07 7.21
C LYS A 433 -21.23 -33.21 6.95
N SER A 434 -21.65 -34.10 6.04
CA SER A 434 -23.06 -34.35 5.72
C SER A 434 -23.60 -35.68 6.24
N VAL A 435 -22.86 -36.37 7.12
CA VAL A 435 -23.35 -37.56 7.84
C VAL A 435 -23.00 -37.46 9.33
N ILE A 436 -23.68 -36.57 10.06
CA ILE A 436 -24.06 -36.76 11.47
C ILE A 436 -25.48 -36.21 11.63
#